data_AF-H9VMQ9-F1
#
_entry.id   AF-H9VMQ9-F1
#
_cell.length_a   1.000
_cell.length_b   1.000
_cell.length_c   1.000
_cell.angle_alpha   90.00
_cell.angle_beta   90.00
_cell.angle_gamma   90.00
#
_symmetry.space_group_name_H-M   'P 1'
#
loop_
_entity.id
_entity.type
_entity.pdbx_description
1 polymer ?
#
loop_
_entity_poly.entity_id
_entity_poly.type
_entity_poly.pdbx_seq_one_letter_code
_entity_poly.pdbx_strand_id
1 'polypeptide(L)'
;SDTELKEWWTEIKNVGHGDKKDETWWYSLESVEEVEKVITTIIWVASALHAAVNYGQYSYAGYMPNRPTISRRLIPEEGSQEFEELVDNPDLAILRTLSNQFQTTLGIALIEILSRHSTDEVYLGQRATSEWSDDKLVTEAFERFGTKLKEIEK
;
A
#
# COMPACT_ATOMS: atom_id res chain seq x y z
N SER A 1 -15.09 -26.28 -14.29
CA SER A 1 -16.49 -26.64 -13.95
C SER A 1 -16.91 -26.08 -12.60
N ASP A 2 -16.01 -25.45 -11.83
CA ASP A 2 -16.35 -24.77 -10.58
C ASP A 2 -17.26 -23.56 -10.85
N THR A 3 -18.48 -23.60 -10.34
CA THR A 3 -19.47 -22.54 -10.52
C THR A 3 -19.21 -21.37 -9.58
N GLU A 4 -18.89 -21.65 -8.30
CA GLU A 4 -18.68 -20.61 -7.29
C GLU A 4 -17.48 -19.74 -7.65
N LEU A 5 -16.37 -20.33 -8.11
CA LEU A 5 -15.18 -19.59 -8.55
C LEU A 5 -15.49 -18.66 -9.73
N LYS A 6 -16.31 -19.13 -10.69
CA LYS A 6 -16.71 -18.34 -11.86
C LYS A 6 -17.63 -17.20 -11.50
N GLU A 7 -18.61 -17.44 -10.64
CA GLU A 7 -19.54 -16.43 -10.17
C GLU A 7 -18.81 -15.36 -9.35
N TRP A 8 -17.91 -15.77 -8.44
CA TRP A 8 -17.04 -14.87 -7.68
C TRP A 8 -16.23 -13.93 -8.58
N TRP A 9 -15.54 -14.47 -9.59
CA TRP A 9 -14.76 -13.64 -10.52
C TRP A 9 -15.62 -12.76 -11.41
N THR A 10 -16.79 -13.27 -11.83
CA THR A 10 -17.77 -12.52 -12.61
C THR A 10 -18.29 -11.32 -11.82
N GLU A 11 -18.56 -11.47 -10.52
CA GLU A 11 -19.00 -10.38 -9.65
C GLU A 11 -17.88 -9.35 -9.43
N ILE A 12 -16.65 -9.78 -9.15
CA ILE A 12 -15.49 -8.87 -9.03
C ILE A 12 -15.36 -8.01 -10.29
N LYS A 13 -15.40 -8.61 -11.47
CA LYS A 13 -15.23 -7.91 -12.74
C LYS A 13 -16.41 -7.00 -13.08
N ASN A 14 -17.65 -7.48 -12.97
CA ASN A 14 -18.82 -6.79 -13.50
C ASN A 14 -19.51 -5.85 -12.49
N VAL A 15 -19.32 -6.08 -11.20
CA VAL A 15 -19.91 -5.28 -10.12
C VAL A 15 -18.82 -4.53 -9.37
N GLY A 16 -17.86 -5.23 -8.74
CA GLY A 16 -16.82 -4.60 -7.92
C GLY A 16 -15.96 -3.60 -8.69
N HIS A 17 -15.48 -4.01 -9.87
CA HIS A 17 -14.74 -3.19 -10.82
C HIS A 17 -15.54 -2.98 -12.12
N GLY A 18 -16.86 -2.78 -11.99
CA GLY A 18 -17.78 -2.66 -13.12
C GLY A 18 -17.45 -1.49 -14.07
N ASP A 19 -16.72 -0.48 -13.59
CA ASP A 19 -16.18 0.62 -14.40
C ASP A 19 -15.09 0.18 -15.40
N LYS A 20 -14.47 -0.97 -15.17
CA LYS A 20 -13.39 -1.54 -15.99
C LYS A 20 -13.75 -2.87 -16.62
N LYS A 21 -15.01 -3.32 -16.55
CA LYS A 21 -15.43 -4.66 -17.00
C LYS A 21 -15.13 -4.96 -18.48
N ASP A 22 -15.07 -3.94 -19.32
CA ASP A 22 -14.88 -4.08 -20.78
C ASP A 22 -13.40 -4.08 -21.19
N GLU A 23 -12.48 -3.96 -20.22
CA GLU A 23 -11.04 -3.98 -20.47
C GLU A 23 -10.53 -5.35 -20.93
N THR A 24 -9.49 -5.36 -21.78
CA THR A 24 -8.99 -6.61 -22.41
C THR A 24 -8.05 -7.43 -21.53
N TRP A 25 -7.63 -6.90 -20.39
CA TRP A 25 -6.63 -7.53 -19.51
C TRP A 25 -7.23 -8.43 -18.42
N TRP A 26 -8.56 -8.57 -18.37
CA TRP A 26 -9.21 -9.51 -17.45
C TRP A 26 -8.94 -10.96 -17.83
N TYR A 27 -8.47 -11.76 -16.88
CA TYR A 27 -8.40 -13.22 -17.03
C TYR A 27 -9.80 -13.84 -17.19
N SER A 28 -9.91 -14.90 -17.99
CA SER A 28 -11.17 -15.64 -18.18
C SER A 28 -11.41 -16.73 -17.13
N LEU A 29 -10.37 -17.11 -16.36
CA LEU A 29 -10.37 -18.20 -15.37
C LEU A 29 -10.77 -19.55 -15.99
N GLU A 30 -10.22 -19.84 -17.16
CA GLU A 30 -10.45 -21.10 -17.87
C GLU A 30 -9.36 -22.14 -17.58
N SER A 31 -8.25 -21.74 -16.93
CA SER A 31 -7.14 -22.63 -16.57
C SER A 31 -6.67 -22.45 -15.13
N VAL A 32 -6.01 -23.49 -14.59
CA VAL A 32 -5.38 -23.44 -13.25
C VAL A 32 -4.30 -22.35 -13.19
N GLU A 33 -3.56 -22.14 -14.28
CA GLU A 33 -2.53 -21.10 -14.37
C GLU A 33 -3.12 -19.70 -14.21
N GLU A 34 -4.29 -19.42 -14.81
CA GLU A 34 -4.97 -18.14 -14.63
C GLU A 34 -5.48 -17.96 -13.21
N VAL A 35 -6.02 -19.01 -12.59
CA VAL A 35 -6.45 -18.98 -11.19
C VAL A 35 -5.26 -18.69 -10.28
N GLU A 36 -4.12 -19.35 -10.48
CA GLU A 36 -2.89 -19.11 -9.74
C GLU A 36 -2.45 -17.64 -9.84
N LYS A 37 -2.43 -17.08 -11.05
CA LYS A 37 -2.06 -15.67 -11.28
C LYS A 37 -3.00 -14.69 -10.58
N VAL A 38 -4.31 -14.92 -10.66
CA VAL A 38 -5.32 -14.08 -10.01
C VAL A 38 -5.17 -14.12 -8.49
N ILE A 39 -5.15 -15.32 -7.90
CA ILE A 39 -5.03 -15.48 -6.45
C ILE A 39 -3.70 -14.95 -5.92
N THR A 40 -2.60 -15.21 -6.63
CA THR A 40 -1.28 -14.69 -6.25
C THR A 40 -1.24 -13.17 -6.31
N THR A 41 -1.86 -12.55 -7.32
CA THR A 41 -1.95 -11.09 -7.44
C THR A 41 -2.76 -10.49 -6.29
N ILE A 42 -3.89 -11.10 -5.92
CA ILE A 42 -4.71 -10.65 -4.79
C ILE A 42 -3.89 -10.73 -3.48
N ILE A 43 -3.22 -11.86 -3.23
CA ILE A 43 -2.37 -12.05 -2.05
C ILE A 43 -1.24 -11.01 -2.05
N TRP A 44 -0.57 -10.78 -3.18
CA TRP A 44 0.50 -9.79 -3.31
C TRP A 44 0.04 -8.37 -3.00
N VAL A 45 -1.10 -7.95 -3.58
CA VAL A 45 -1.68 -6.61 -3.37
C VAL A 45 -2.04 -6.41 -1.90
N ALA A 46 -2.70 -7.39 -1.29
CA ALA A 46 -3.16 -7.30 0.10
C ALA A 46 -2.03 -7.41 1.14
N SER A 47 -0.87 -7.96 0.76
CA SER A 47 0.26 -8.15 1.68
C SER A 47 1.44 -7.25 1.33
N ALA A 48 2.38 -7.75 0.52
CA ALA A 48 3.67 -7.12 0.30
C ALA A 48 3.56 -5.75 -0.39
N LEU A 49 2.66 -5.58 -1.38
CA LEU A 49 2.48 -4.28 -2.02
C LEU A 49 1.98 -3.25 -1.02
N HIS A 50 0.91 -3.56 -0.29
CA HIS A 50 0.37 -2.68 0.74
C HIS A 50 1.43 -2.35 1.79
N ALA A 51 2.13 -3.35 2.33
CA ALA A 51 3.15 -3.16 3.34
C ALA A 51 4.28 -2.22 2.86
N ALA A 52 4.75 -2.41 1.62
CA ALA A 52 5.83 -1.61 1.03
C ALA A 52 5.47 -0.13 0.87
N VAL A 53 4.21 0.20 0.59
CA VAL A 53 3.76 1.60 0.44
C VAL A 53 3.17 2.19 1.71
N ASN A 54 2.83 1.37 2.71
CA ASN A 54 2.14 1.80 3.92
C ASN A 54 3.09 2.05 5.11
N TYR A 55 3.87 1.05 5.53
CA TYR A 55 4.59 1.13 6.83
C TYR A 55 5.83 2.04 6.79
N GLY A 56 6.26 2.45 5.60
CA GLY A 56 7.32 3.46 5.43
C GLY A 56 6.84 4.91 5.59
N GLN A 57 5.53 5.16 5.70
CA GLN A 57 4.98 6.52 5.66
C GLN A 57 5.58 7.42 6.74
N TYR A 58 5.53 7.04 8.02
CA TYR A 58 6.09 7.86 9.10
C TYR A 58 7.61 7.93 9.03
N SER A 59 8.28 6.82 8.76
CA SER A 59 9.75 6.75 8.69
C SER A 59 10.35 7.72 7.66
N TYR A 60 9.67 7.93 6.53
CA TYR A 60 10.12 8.87 5.49
C TYR A 60 9.43 10.24 5.54
N ALA A 61 8.15 10.32 5.91
CA ALA A 61 7.36 11.55 5.84
C ALA A 61 7.09 12.19 7.21
N GLY A 62 7.55 11.59 8.31
CA GLY A 62 7.47 12.17 9.66
C GLY A 62 8.27 13.46 9.81
N TYR A 63 9.29 13.66 8.96
CA TYR A 63 9.90 14.96 8.72
C TYR A 63 9.32 15.57 7.45
N MET A 64 8.31 16.44 7.60
CA MET A 64 7.52 16.95 6.47
C MET A 64 8.31 17.56 5.31
N PRO A 65 9.43 18.30 5.52
CA PRO A 65 10.22 18.80 4.40
C PRO A 65 10.76 17.70 3.47
N ASN A 66 10.95 16.47 3.95
CA ASN A 66 11.37 15.34 3.12
C ASN A 66 10.24 14.83 2.20
N ARG A 67 8.98 14.98 2.59
CA ARG A 67 7.82 14.55 1.79
C ARG A 67 6.62 15.50 1.96
N PRO A 68 6.69 16.71 1.38
CA PRO A 68 5.60 17.66 1.49
C PRO A 68 4.34 17.18 0.78
N THR A 69 3.19 17.40 1.41
CA THR A 69 1.88 17.03 0.85
C THR A 69 1.22 18.15 0.06
N ILE A 70 1.64 19.40 0.29
CA ILE A 70 1.07 20.60 -0.32
C ILE A 70 2.18 21.61 -0.60
N SER A 71 2.06 22.32 -1.73
CA SER A 71 2.72 23.61 -1.96
C SER A 71 1.68 24.73 -1.96
N ARG A 72 1.95 25.82 -1.25
CA ARG A 72 1.06 26.98 -1.05
C ARG A 72 1.41 28.18 -1.93
N ARG A 73 2.57 28.15 -2.59
CA ARG A 73 3.10 29.24 -3.42
C ARG A 73 3.76 28.67 -4.67
N LEU A 74 3.78 29.48 -5.74
CA LEU A 74 4.59 29.20 -6.92
C LEU A 74 6.05 29.59 -6.66
N ILE A 75 6.93 29.25 -7.59
CA ILE A 75 8.31 29.74 -7.59
C ILE A 75 8.25 31.28 -7.72
N PRO A 76 8.96 32.04 -6.87
CA PRO A 76 8.93 33.50 -6.93
C PRO A 76 9.69 34.04 -8.15
N GLU A 77 9.20 35.12 -8.74
CA GLU A 77 9.83 35.82 -9.87
C GLU A 77 11.03 36.66 -9.40
N GLU A 78 12.07 36.78 -10.24
CA GLU A 78 13.24 37.62 -9.94
C GLU A 78 12.82 39.07 -9.64
N GLY A 79 13.38 39.63 -8.55
CA GLY A 79 13.07 40.98 -8.09
C GLY A 79 11.77 41.12 -7.27
N SER A 80 11.04 40.03 -7.02
CA SER A 80 9.94 40.02 -6.04
C SER A 80 10.46 39.96 -4.60
N GLN A 81 9.61 40.36 -3.64
CA GLN A 81 9.93 40.26 -2.21
C GLN A 81 10.14 38.81 -1.78
N GLU A 82 9.36 37.87 -2.33
CA GLU A 82 9.49 36.45 -2.07
C GLU A 82 10.79 35.87 -2.66
N PHE A 83 11.29 36.43 -3.76
CA PHE A 83 12.60 36.05 -4.31
C PHE A 83 13.74 36.55 -3.44
N GLU A 84 13.65 37.78 -2.93
CA GLU A 84 14.61 38.29 -1.94
C GLU A 84 14.61 37.44 -0.66
N GLU A 85 13.42 37.03 -0.17
CA GLU A 85 13.28 36.10 0.97
C GLU A 85 13.95 34.75 0.69
N LEU A 86 13.78 34.19 -0.52
CA LEU A 86 14.41 32.93 -0.91
C LEU A 86 15.95 33.02 -0.91
N VAL A 87 16.50 34.16 -1.35
CA VAL A 87 17.96 34.39 -1.39
C VAL A 87 18.52 34.61 0.02
N ASP A 88 17.84 35.38 0.87
CA ASP A 88 18.30 35.72 2.22
C ASP A 88 18.06 34.57 3.23
N ASN A 89 16.90 33.90 3.15
CA ASN A 89 16.50 32.84 4.06
C ASN A 89 15.74 31.70 3.34
N PRO A 90 16.46 30.79 2.68
CA PRO A 90 15.86 29.71 1.91
C PRO A 90 15.02 28.75 2.77
N ASP A 91 15.40 28.53 4.03
CA ASP A 91 14.64 27.67 4.95
C ASP A 91 13.25 28.25 5.23
N LEU A 92 13.18 29.57 5.51
CA LEU A 92 11.91 30.25 5.72
C LEU A 92 11.05 30.25 4.45
N ALA A 93 11.65 30.50 3.28
CA ALA A 93 10.96 30.46 1.99
C ALA A 93 10.36 29.07 1.71
N ILE A 94 11.12 28.00 1.97
CA ILE A 94 10.65 26.61 1.87
C ILE A 94 9.51 26.38 2.84
N LEU A 95 9.65 26.69 4.14
CA LEU A 95 8.59 26.47 5.13
C LEU A 95 7.31 27.27 4.84
N ARG A 96 7.42 28.45 4.23
CA ARG A 96 6.27 29.24 3.76
C ARG A 96 5.61 28.67 2.51
N THR A 97 6.37 27.93 1.70
CA THR A 97 5.88 27.24 0.50
C THR A 97 5.23 25.91 0.85
N LEU A 98 5.81 25.10 1.73
CA LEU A 98 5.29 23.78 2.12
C LEU A 98 4.07 23.89 3.06
N SER A 99 3.49 22.74 3.44
CA SER A 99 2.39 22.64 4.42
C SER A 99 2.64 23.49 5.68
N ASN A 100 1.61 24.20 6.14
CA ASN A 100 1.72 24.99 7.37
C ASN A 100 1.85 24.10 8.62
N GLN A 101 2.13 24.71 9.78
CA GLN A 101 2.34 23.95 11.02
C GLN A 101 1.15 23.05 11.38
N PHE A 102 -0.08 23.55 11.31
CA PHE A 102 -1.27 22.77 11.64
C PHE A 102 -1.44 21.57 10.70
N GLN A 103 -1.33 21.79 9.38
CA GLN A 103 -1.41 20.74 8.37
C GLN A 103 -0.31 19.69 8.54
N THR A 104 0.90 20.14 8.85
CA THR A 104 2.06 19.29 9.14
C THR A 104 1.79 18.42 10.36
N THR A 105 1.35 19.00 11.48
CA THR A 105 1.07 18.24 12.70
C THR A 105 -0.04 17.22 12.50
N LEU A 106 -1.14 17.61 11.83
CA LEU A 106 -2.23 16.68 11.52
C LEU A 106 -1.76 15.55 10.59
N GLY A 107 -1.00 15.88 9.55
CA GLY A 107 -0.46 14.91 8.60
C GLY A 107 0.46 13.89 9.28
N ILE A 108 1.42 14.36 10.08
CA ILE A 108 2.36 13.52 10.84
C ILE A 108 1.59 12.57 11.78
N ALA A 109 0.61 13.08 12.53
CA ALA A 109 -0.17 12.26 13.46
C ALA A 109 -0.93 11.15 12.75
N LEU A 110 -1.50 11.42 11.56
CA LEU A 110 -2.19 10.41 10.77
C LEU A 110 -1.23 9.33 10.27
N ILE A 111 -0.12 9.71 9.63
CA ILE A 111 0.83 8.72 9.10
C ILE A 111 1.55 7.95 10.21
N GLU A 112 1.68 8.51 11.41
CA GLU A 112 2.19 7.81 12.59
C GLU A 112 1.29 6.64 12.96
N ILE A 113 -0.03 6.86 12.98
CA ILE A 113 -1.01 5.80 13.27
C ILE A 113 -0.98 4.74 12.16
N LEU A 114 -0.99 5.17 10.89
CA LEU A 114 -1.04 4.25 9.74
C LEU A 114 0.24 3.41 9.58
N SER A 115 1.37 3.85 10.14
CA SER A 115 2.66 3.15 10.03
C SER A 115 2.93 2.18 11.17
N ARG A 116 2.03 2.08 12.16
CA ARG A 116 2.20 1.17 13.30
C ARG A 116 1.57 -0.19 13.00
N HIS A 117 2.24 -1.24 13.44
CA HIS A 117 1.67 -2.58 13.46
C HIS A 117 0.87 -2.78 14.75
N SER A 118 -0.32 -3.38 14.63
CA SER A 118 -1.09 -3.78 15.80
C SER A 118 -0.42 -4.95 16.52
N THR A 119 -0.67 -5.08 17.82
CA THR A 119 -0.11 -6.18 18.63
C THR A 119 -0.73 -7.54 18.29
N ASP A 120 -1.91 -7.55 17.68
CA ASP A 120 -2.65 -8.72 17.24
C ASP A 120 -2.57 -8.95 15.72
N GLU A 121 -1.61 -8.30 15.05
CA GLU A 121 -1.39 -8.45 13.60
C GLU A 121 -1.06 -9.90 13.20
N VAL A 122 -1.60 -10.33 12.06
CA VAL A 122 -1.32 -11.65 11.46
C VAL A 122 -0.47 -11.45 10.22
N TYR A 123 0.83 -11.72 10.34
CA TYR A 123 1.78 -11.48 9.26
C TYR A 123 1.68 -12.51 8.13
N LEU A 124 2.26 -12.18 6.98
CA LEU A 124 2.32 -13.10 5.84
C LEU A 124 3.00 -14.41 6.24
N GLY A 125 2.35 -15.54 5.91
CA GLY A 125 2.79 -16.87 6.35
C GLY A 125 2.30 -17.28 7.75
N GLN A 126 1.42 -16.50 8.37
CA GLN A 126 0.75 -16.82 9.63
C GLN A 126 -0.77 -16.94 9.43
N ARG A 127 -1.44 -17.60 10.38
CA ARG A 127 -2.91 -17.71 10.47
C ARG A 127 -3.32 -17.47 11.92
N ALA A 128 -4.49 -16.87 12.12
CA ALA A 128 -5.03 -16.59 13.45
C ALA A 128 -5.38 -17.87 14.24
N THR A 129 -5.72 -18.95 13.53
CA THR A 129 -6.06 -20.25 14.12
C THR A 129 -5.32 -21.38 13.40
N SER A 130 -5.03 -22.46 14.12
CA SER A 130 -4.43 -23.68 13.54
C SER A 130 -5.47 -24.57 12.85
N GLU A 131 -6.74 -24.40 13.14
CA GLU A 131 -7.86 -25.27 12.71
C GLU A 131 -8.61 -24.72 11.47
N TRP A 132 -7.90 -24.02 10.59
CA TRP A 132 -8.51 -23.41 9.40
C TRP A 132 -8.69 -24.39 8.23
N SER A 133 -8.06 -25.58 8.31
CA SER A 133 -8.20 -26.67 7.34
C SER A 133 -7.84 -28.00 8.00
N ASP A 134 -8.64 -29.03 7.72
CA ASP A 134 -8.34 -30.43 8.09
C ASP A 134 -7.52 -31.18 7.02
N ASP A 135 -7.25 -30.54 5.88
CA ASP A 135 -6.46 -31.12 4.79
C ASP A 135 -4.96 -30.98 5.06
N LYS A 136 -4.30 -32.12 5.32
CA LYS A 136 -2.87 -32.21 5.59
C LYS A 136 -1.98 -31.65 4.49
N LEU A 137 -2.35 -31.85 3.22
CA LEU A 137 -1.54 -31.36 2.11
C LEU A 137 -1.53 -29.84 2.07
N VAL A 138 -2.68 -29.23 2.38
CA VAL A 138 -2.85 -27.78 2.47
C VAL A 138 -2.07 -27.21 3.66
N THR A 139 -2.16 -27.84 4.84
CA THR A 139 -1.42 -27.37 6.03
C THR A 139 0.09 -27.48 5.84
N GLU A 140 0.58 -28.59 5.28
CA GLU A 140 2.02 -28.77 4.98
C GLU A 140 2.52 -27.78 3.92
N ALA A 141 1.71 -27.47 2.91
CA ALA A 141 2.06 -26.45 1.92
C ALA A 141 2.19 -25.05 2.55
N PHE A 142 1.29 -24.72 3.48
CA PHE A 142 1.33 -23.46 4.22
C PHE A 142 2.55 -23.37 5.15
N GLU A 143 2.92 -24.46 5.83
CA GLU A 143 4.14 -24.53 6.64
C GLU A 143 5.41 -24.33 5.80
N ARG A 144 5.47 -24.93 4.60
CA ARG A 144 6.56 -24.70 3.65
C ARG A 144 6.63 -23.24 3.20
N PHE A 145 5.48 -22.60 2.94
CA PHE A 145 5.42 -21.18 2.60
C PHE A 145 5.97 -20.30 3.73
N GLY A 146 5.52 -20.50 4.97
CA GLY A 146 6.04 -19.76 6.13
C GLY A 146 7.53 -19.99 6.38
N THR A 147 8.01 -21.23 6.18
CA THR A 147 9.45 -21.56 6.24
C THR A 147 10.22 -20.80 5.17
N LYS A 148 9.69 -20.74 3.94
CA LYS A 148 10.35 -20.04 2.84
C LYS A 148 10.45 -18.54 3.08
N LEU A 149 9.44 -17.91 3.68
CA LEU A 149 9.49 -16.50 4.06
C LEU A 149 10.60 -16.22 5.08
N LYS A 150 10.76 -17.09 6.08
CA LYS A 150 11.86 -16.98 7.06
C LYS A 150 13.23 -17.18 6.44
N GLU A 151 13.34 -17.93 5.35
CA GLU A 151 14.58 -18.04 4.58
C GLU A 151 14.86 -16.77 3.77
N ILE A 152 13.84 -16.13 3.22
CA ILE A 152 13.97 -14.89 2.45
C ILE A 152 14.40 -13.72 3.35
N GLU A 153 13.95 -13.70 4.60
CA GLU A 153 14.33 -12.68 5.58
C GLU A 153 15.81 -12.74 6.01
N LYS A 154 16.45 -13.92 5.88
CA LYS A 154 17.84 -14.16 6.27
C LYS A 154 18.83 -13.71 5.20
#